data_AF-A0A366DVC7-F1
#
_entry.id   AF-A0A366DVC7-F1
#
_cell.length_a   1.000
_cell.length_b   1.000
_cell.length_c   1.000
_cell.angle_alpha   90.00
_cell.angle_beta   90.00
_cell.angle_gamma   90.00
#
_symmetry.space_group_name_H-M   'P 1'
#
loop_
_entity.id
_entity.type
_entity.pdbx_description
1 polymer ?
#
loop_
_entity_poly.entity_id
_entity_poly.type
_entity_poly.pdbx_seq_one_letter_code
_entity_poly.pdbx_strand_id
1 'polypeptide(L)'
;MTSPTAQRWRRRTPDDLATPAGTLHRRLGRLDLTAMGVGTIVGAGIFVITGVAAAEKAGPAIVLSFALAGLVCVLVALCYSELAAMTPVSGSAYTYTYATLGEGPAFLVGWNLLLEFVIAGAAVAIGWSGTTVSALDSIFGITLPHAITASPSEGGVVNLPAVLIIGAIVAVLVGEVSLTARITKVLVAVTIGVLVLVVVVGAPHIDPGNWTPYAPFGWSGVIGGAAVAFFAFLGFDVVATSAEEARDPKRDIPFAIIGTVLVATVLYALVSAVLTGVAPFESLNNGAPIATAFGALDIGWIGTVIVVASVVALTKGLLLIVYAQVRLSFAMCRDGLLPRSLAATGKSATPVKLTLVLGVCCAAIAGLLPIDIVVELVNIGALSAFAVVCVGVLVLRKIEPGRERPFRTPLVPLVPILALLGCALMALTLDELTWVRFAIWVAIGVGVYFWYGRRHSAFAEAETVKVTD
;
A
#
# COMPACT_ATOMS: atom_id res chain seq x y z
N MET A 1 40.76 5.13 28.21
CA MET A 1 39.74 4.84 29.23
C MET A 1 38.58 5.80 29.02
N THR A 2 37.56 5.37 28.28
CA THR A 2 36.29 6.08 28.05
C THR A 2 35.18 5.03 28.10
N SER A 3 34.08 5.35 28.78
CA SER A 3 33.19 4.38 29.44
C SER A 3 32.40 3.44 28.51
N PRO A 4 31.97 2.25 29.00
CA PRO A 4 31.42 1.17 28.17
C PRO A 4 29.89 1.17 27.95
N THR A 5 29.17 2.26 28.17
CA THR A 5 27.68 2.21 28.30
C THR A 5 26.87 2.91 27.21
N ALA A 6 27.49 3.43 26.13
CA ALA A 6 26.76 4.20 25.10
C ALA A 6 26.51 3.45 23.76
N GLN A 7 26.83 2.17 23.63
CA GLN A 7 26.86 1.47 22.32
C GLN A 7 25.80 0.35 22.17
N ARG A 8 24.57 0.57 22.64
CA ARG A 8 23.54 -0.48 22.72
C ARG A 8 22.59 -0.61 21.50
N TRP A 9 22.87 0.08 20.39
CA TRP A 9 22.07 0.00 19.16
C TRP A 9 22.97 0.08 17.92
N ARG A 10 23.55 -1.05 17.49
CA ARG A 10 24.40 -1.09 16.28
C ARG A 10 23.55 -1.21 15.02
N ARG A 11 23.73 -0.27 14.09
CA ARG A 11 23.11 -0.18 12.76
C ARG A 11 23.95 -0.98 11.75
N ARG A 12 23.32 -1.63 10.75
CA ARG A 12 24.07 -2.20 9.61
C ARG A 12 24.64 -1.09 8.73
N THR A 13 25.88 -1.24 8.28
CA THR A 13 26.45 -0.45 7.19
C THR A 13 25.95 -0.99 5.85
N PRO A 14 25.72 -0.13 4.83
CA PRO A 14 25.19 -0.55 3.52
C PRO A 14 25.97 -1.68 2.85
N ASP A 15 27.27 -1.78 3.10
CA ASP A 15 28.15 -2.80 2.51
C ASP A 15 27.82 -4.22 2.96
N ASP A 16 27.23 -4.42 4.15
CA ASP A 16 26.81 -5.74 4.64
C ASP A 16 25.50 -6.23 4.01
N LEU A 17 24.72 -5.34 3.39
CA LEU A 17 23.48 -5.68 2.68
C LEU A 17 23.73 -6.16 1.24
N ALA A 18 24.95 -5.98 0.74
CA ALA A 18 25.35 -6.34 -0.61
C ALA A 18 25.92 -7.78 -0.65
N THR A 19 25.11 -8.80 -0.36
CA THR A 19 25.46 -10.17 -0.78
C THR A 19 25.11 -10.34 -2.27
N PRO A 20 26.02 -10.83 -3.13
CA PRO A 20 25.84 -10.81 -4.58
C PRO A 20 24.89 -11.92 -5.03
N ALA A 21 23.59 -11.70 -4.94
CA ALA A 21 22.57 -12.55 -5.54
C ALA A 21 22.20 -12.00 -6.93
N GLY A 22 22.96 -12.36 -7.97
CA GLY A 22 22.63 -12.11 -9.38
C GLY A 22 22.61 -10.64 -9.82
N THR A 23 23.29 -10.30 -10.92
CA THR A 23 23.27 -8.93 -11.45
C THR A 23 21.98 -8.67 -12.23
N LEU A 24 20.96 -8.09 -11.57
CA LEU A 24 19.77 -7.58 -12.26
C LEU A 24 20.19 -6.48 -13.27
N HIS A 25 19.61 -6.53 -14.47
CA HIS A 25 19.90 -5.54 -15.50
C HIS A 25 19.25 -4.20 -15.16
N ARG A 26 20.06 -3.18 -14.88
CA ARG A 26 19.62 -1.79 -14.66
C ARG A 26 19.06 -1.15 -15.92
N ARG A 27 17.75 -1.27 -16.14
CA ARG A 27 17.09 -0.78 -17.38
C ARG A 27 16.02 0.27 -17.12
N LEU A 28 15.51 0.40 -15.89
CA LEU A 28 14.40 1.28 -15.55
C LEU A 28 14.87 2.71 -15.36
N GLY A 29 14.32 3.64 -16.14
CA GLY A 29 14.52 5.08 -15.94
C GLY A 29 13.48 5.68 -15.00
N ARG A 30 13.64 6.97 -14.70
CA ARG A 30 12.73 7.79 -13.88
C ARG A 30 11.26 7.65 -14.25
N LEU A 31 10.95 7.77 -15.54
CA LEU A 31 9.58 7.70 -16.04
C LEU A 31 9.00 6.29 -15.98
N ASP A 32 9.83 5.26 -16.23
CA ASP A 32 9.41 3.86 -16.07
C ASP A 32 9.03 3.58 -14.62
N LEU A 33 9.88 4.00 -13.67
CA LEU A 33 9.66 3.82 -12.24
C LEU A 33 8.45 4.61 -11.74
N THR A 34 8.25 5.83 -12.23
CA THR A 34 7.08 6.65 -11.88
C THR A 34 5.80 6.00 -12.41
N ALA A 35 5.79 5.54 -13.66
CA ALA A 35 4.63 4.85 -14.23
C ALA A 35 4.33 3.55 -13.45
N MET A 36 5.36 2.76 -13.12
CA MET A 36 5.21 1.57 -12.28
C MET A 36 4.66 1.89 -10.90
N GLY A 37 5.14 2.95 -10.24
CA GLY A 37 4.60 3.43 -8.98
C GLY A 37 3.13 3.80 -9.08
N VAL A 38 2.76 4.66 -10.04
CA VAL A 38 1.36 5.09 -10.26
C VAL A 38 0.47 3.87 -10.48
N GLY A 39 0.86 2.96 -11.36
CA GLY A 39 0.05 1.78 -11.61
C GLY A 39 -0.05 0.83 -10.41
N THR A 40 0.92 0.84 -9.48
CA THR A 40 0.88 0.00 -8.28
C THR A 40 -0.09 0.56 -7.24
N ILE A 41 -0.11 1.89 -7.10
CA ILE A 41 -0.99 2.60 -6.16
C ILE A 41 -2.44 2.64 -6.66
N VAL A 42 -2.63 2.70 -7.98
CA VAL A 42 -3.97 2.69 -8.57
C VAL A 42 -4.61 1.29 -8.41
N GLY A 43 -5.61 1.22 -7.54
CA GLY A 43 -6.36 0.00 -7.24
C GLY A 43 -7.68 0.28 -6.53
N ALA A 44 -8.05 -0.58 -5.57
CA ALA A 44 -9.35 -0.52 -4.90
C ALA A 44 -9.65 0.83 -4.22
N GLY A 45 -8.61 1.57 -3.82
CA GLY A 45 -8.78 2.90 -3.23
C GLY A 45 -9.51 3.90 -4.12
N ILE A 46 -9.14 3.97 -5.41
CA ILE A 46 -9.82 4.88 -6.35
C ILE A 46 -11.07 4.26 -6.97
N PHE A 47 -11.05 2.95 -7.24
CA PHE A 47 -12.16 2.28 -7.93
C PHE A 47 -13.39 2.03 -7.05
N VAL A 48 -13.20 1.82 -5.73
CA VAL A 48 -14.28 1.42 -4.81
C VAL A 48 -14.36 2.37 -3.62
N ILE A 49 -13.25 2.55 -2.90
CA ILE A 49 -13.25 3.31 -1.63
C ILE A 49 -13.62 4.78 -1.83
N THR A 50 -13.33 5.34 -2.99
CA THR A 50 -13.72 6.73 -3.32
C THR A 50 -15.23 6.95 -3.26
N GLY A 51 -16.03 5.98 -3.74
CA GLY A 51 -17.48 6.06 -3.69
C GLY A 51 -18.02 5.96 -2.26
N VAL A 52 -17.53 4.98 -1.50
CA VAL A 52 -17.90 4.79 -0.08
C VAL A 52 -17.52 6.01 0.75
N ALA A 53 -16.30 6.54 0.59
CA ALA A 53 -15.85 7.71 1.32
C ALA A 53 -16.61 8.99 0.91
N ALA A 54 -17.00 9.13 -0.37
CA ALA A 54 -17.88 10.21 -0.80
C ALA A 54 -19.27 10.06 -0.16
N ALA A 55 -19.87 8.88 -0.18
CA ALA A 55 -21.21 8.63 0.34
C ALA A 55 -21.32 8.84 1.86
N GLU A 56 -20.34 8.35 2.63
CA GLU A 56 -20.46 8.24 4.09
C GLU A 56 -19.66 9.27 4.88
N LYS A 57 -18.64 9.91 4.26
CA LYS A 57 -17.69 10.76 5.00
C LYS A 57 -17.58 12.17 4.46
N ALA A 58 -17.39 12.37 3.16
CA ALA A 58 -16.96 13.67 2.62
C ALA A 58 -17.96 14.33 1.67
N GLY A 59 -18.86 13.58 1.04
CA GLY A 59 -19.68 14.08 -0.06
C GLY A 59 -18.82 14.51 -1.25
N PRO A 60 -19.26 15.54 -2.02
CA PRO A 60 -18.47 16.16 -3.08
C PRO A 60 -17.09 16.69 -2.63
N ALA A 61 -16.94 17.03 -1.35
CA ALA A 61 -15.68 17.45 -0.76
C ALA A 61 -14.63 16.32 -0.64
N ILE A 62 -14.92 15.10 -1.09
CA ILE A 62 -13.94 14.01 -1.23
C ILE A 62 -12.71 14.43 -2.07
N VAL A 63 -12.86 15.40 -2.98
CA VAL A 63 -11.75 16.01 -3.72
C VAL A 63 -10.75 16.66 -2.76
N LEU A 64 -11.22 17.38 -1.74
CA LEU A 64 -10.39 17.98 -0.70
C LEU A 64 -9.76 16.91 0.19
N SER A 65 -10.48 15.82 0.47
CA SER A 65 -9.94 14.67 1.19
C SER A 65 -8.76 14.04 0.46
N PHE A 66 -8.86 13.83 -0.86
CA PHE A 66 -7.75 13.34 -1.67
C PHE A 66 -6.58 14.32 -1.76
N ALA A 67 -6.86 15.62 -1.83
CA ALA A 67 -5.82 16.64 -1.81
C ALA A 67 -5.07 16.66 -0.47
N LEU A 68 -5.78 16.53 0.65
CA LEU A 68 -5.20 16.47 2.00
C LEU A 68 -4.40 15.18 2.21
N ALA A 69 -4.95 14.02 1.82
CA ALA A 69 -4.25 12.73 1.83
C ALA A 69 -2.98 12.78 0.98
N GLY A 70 -3.09 13.29 -0.25
CA GLY A 70 -1.97 13.48 -1.16
C GLY A 70 -0.89 14.39 -0.59
N LEU A 71 -1.26 15.50 0.06
CA LEU A 71 -0.31 16.41 0.71
C LEU A 71 0.49 15.69 1.80
N VAL A 72 -0.18 14.95 2.68
CA VAL A 72 0.51 14.17 3.73
C VAL A 72 1.41 13.12 3.10
N CYS A 73 0.94 12.40 2.08
CA CYS A 73 1.76 11.43 1.35
C CYS A 73 2.98 12.06 0.67
N VAL A 74 2.88 13.28 0.12
CA VAL A 74 4.03 14.00 -0.46
C VAL A 74 5.06 14.33 0.62
N LEU A 75 4.62 14.81 1.78
CA LEU A 75 5.53 15.11 2.90
C LEU A 75 6.26 13.84 3.38
N VAL A 76 5.55 12.72 3.49
CA VAL A 76 6.15 11.41 3.79
C VAL A 76 7.10 10.98 2.67
N ALA A 77 6.69 11.08 1.41
CA ALA A 77 7.46 10.69 0.24
C ALA A 77 8.79 11.45 0.13
N LEU A 78 8.84 12.71 0.55
CA LEU A 78 10.08 13.49 0.66
C LEU A 78 11.03 12.86 1.70
N CYS A 79 10.54 12.54 2.89
CA CYS A 79 11.34 11.84 3.92
C CYS A 79 11.82 10.48 3.44
N TYR A 80 10.92 9.73 2.81
CA TYR A 80 11.18 8.39 2.28
C TYR A 80 12.26 8.42 1.18
N SER A 81 12.19 9.42 0.31
CA SER A 81 13.15 9.63 -0.78
C SER A 81 14.57 9.91 -0.29
N GLU A 82 14.74 10.60 0.84
CA GLU A 82 16.07 10.80 1.45
C GLU A 82 16.68 9.47 1.89
N LEU A 83 15.92 8.63 2.60
CA LEU A 83 16.42 7.33 3.05
C LEU A 83 16.69 6.39 1.87
N ALA A 84 15.78 6.33 0.89
CA ALA A 84 15.93 5.50 -0.30
C ALA A 84 17.16 5.89 -1.14
N ALA A 85 17.46 7.18 -1.26
CA ALA A 85 18.65 7.66 -1.97
C ALA A 85 19.97 7.33 -1.24
N MET A 86 19.94 7.23 0.10
CA MET A 86 21.12 6.93 0.92
C MET A 86 21.44 5.44 0.96
N THR A 87 20.43 4.59 0.88
CA THR A 87 20.54 3.12 0.92
C THR A 87 19.76 2.51 -0.25
N PRO A 88 20.34 2.49 -1.47
CA PRO A 88 19.68 2.00 -2.68
C PRO A 88 19.68 0.46 -2.75
N VAL A 89 19.16 -0.16 -1.69
CA VAL A 89 18.98 -1.61 -1.55
C VAL A 89 17.49 -1.91 -1.54
N SER A 90 17.09 -3.06 -2.08
CA SER A 90 15.70 -3.49 -2.06
C SER A 90 15.29 -3.87 -0.64
N GLY A 91 14.51 -3.01 0.04
CA GLY A 91 14.14 -3.27 1.43
C GLY A 91 13.05 -2.40 2.08
N SER A 92 12.57 -1.36 1.38
CA SER A 92 11.50 -0.46 1.87
C SER A 92 11.78 0.06 3.30
N ALA A 93 10.75 0.44 4.06
CA ALA A 93 10.85 1.14 5.34
C ALA A 93 11.51 0.27 6.42
N TYR A 94 11.40 -1.06 6.31
CA TYR A 94 12.08 -2.01 7.19
C TYR A 94 13.59 -1.82 7.15
N THR A 95 14.21 -1.89 5.97
CA THR A 95 15.66 -1.77 5.82
C THR A 95 16.17 -0.38 6.17
N TYR A 96 15.39 0.66 5.85
CA TYR A 96 15.75 2.03 6.20
C TYR A 96 15.71 2.25 7.71
N THR A 97 14.65 1.77 8.37
CA THR A 97 14.53 1.82 9.83
C THR A 97 15.64 1.02 10.51
N TYR A 98 16.06 -0.11 9.93
CA TYR A 98 17.19 -0.89 10.42
C TYR A 98 18.49 -0.09 10.36
N ALA A 99 18.74 0.60 9.25
CA ALA A 99 19.91 1.44 9.06
C ALA A 99 19.90 2.71 9.92
N THR A 100 18.73 3.24 10.32
CA THR A 100 18.62 4.52 11.07
C THR A 100 18.29 4.38 12.54
N LEU A 101 17.48 3.41 12.96
CA LEU A 101 16.97 3.28 14.33
C LEU A 101 17.38 1.96 15.00
N GLY A 102 17.94 1.03 14.23
CA GLY A 102 18.43 -0.27 14.73
C GLY A 102 17.36 -1.36 14.67
N GLU A 103 17.73 -2.56 15.15
CA GLU A 103 16.96 -3.79 14.95
C GLU A 103 15.56 -3.75 15.56
N GLY A 104 15.40 -3.28 16.81
CA GLY A 104 14.10 -3.31 17.50
C GLY A 104 13.00 -2.51 16.77
N PRO A 105 13.20 -1.20 16.52
CA PRO A 105 12.26 -0.41 15.72
C PRO A 105 12.07 -0.96 14.31
N ALA A 106 13.13 -1.50 13.69
CA ALA A 106 13.03 -2.11 12.37
C ALA A 106 12.15 -3.36 12.36
N PHE A 107 12.29 -4.24 13.35
CA PHE A 107 11.42 -5.40 13.51
C PHE A 107 9.96 -4.97 13.61
N LEU A 108 9.64 -3.96 14.44
CA LEU A 108 8.27 -3.47 14.59
C LEU A 108 7.73 -2.88 13.28
N VAL A 109 8.53 -2.13 12.54
CA VAL A 109 8.15 -1.65 11.20
C VAL A 109 7.90 -2.83 10.26
N GLY A 110 8.80 -3.81 10.20
CA GLY A 110 8.63 -5.01 9.36
C GLY A 110 7.40 -5.83 9.75
N TRP A 111 7.15 -6.00 11.05
CA TRP A 111 5.98 -6.68 11.61
C TRP A 111 4.67 -5.99 11.21
N ASN A 112 4.69 -4.66 11.20
CA ASN A 112 3.54 -3.85 10.79
C ASN A 112 3.33 -3.88 9.27
N LEU A 113 4.40 -3.75 8.48
CA LEU A 113 4.34 -3.89 7.02
C LEU A 113 3.81 -5.27 6.63
N LEU A 114 4.20 -6.34 7.35
CA LEU A 114 3.68 -7.68 7.09
C LEU A 114 2.16 -7.73 7.20
N LEU A 115 1.60 -7.13 8.26
CA LEU A 115 0.15 -7.01 8.42
C LEU A 115 -0.47 -6.15 7.31
N GLU A 116 0.12 -4.98 7.05
CA GLU A 116 -0.32 -4.02 6.04
C GLU A 116 -0.52 -4.70 4.68
N PHE A 117 0.47 -5.46 4.20
CA PHE A 117 0.35 -6.15 2.91
C PHE A 117 -0.73 -7.25 2.91
N VAL A 118 -0.90 -8.01 4.00
CA VAL A 118 -1.96 -9.04 4.10
C VAL A 118 -3.33 -8.35 4.00
N ILE A 119 -3.55 -7.33 4.83
CA ILE A 119 -4.84 -6.66 4.94
C ILE A 119 -5.12 -5.83 3.67
N ALA A 120 -4.11 -5.20 3.08
CA ALA A 120 -4.26 -4.47 1.82
C ALA A 120 -4.60 -5.41 0.65
N GLY A 121 -3.98 -6.60 0.60
CA GLY A 121 -4.39 -7.66 -0.33
C GLY A 121 -5.86 -8.05 -0.15
N ALA A 122 -6.31 -8.18 1.10
CA ALA A 122 -7.71 -8.48 1.39
C ALA A 122 -8.64 -7.33 0.96
N ALA A 123 -8.29 -6.07 1.22
CA ALA A 123 -9.08 -4.90 0.79
C ALA A 123 -9.23 -4.86 -0.74
N VAL A 124 -8.14 -5.11 -1.48
CA VAL A 124 -8.18 -5.16 -2.95
C VAL A 124 -9.05 -6.31 -3.44
N ALA A 125 -9.00 -7.47 -2.80
CA ALA A 125 -9.84 -8.62 -3.14
C ALA A 125 -11.33 -8.38 -2.84
N ILE A 126 -11.67 -7.70 -1.74
CA ILE A 126 -13.06 -7.32 -1.43
C ILE A 126 -13.57 -6.32 -2.48
N GLY A 127 -12.77 -5.30 -2.82
CA GLY A 127 -13.10 -4.36 -3.89
C GLY A 127 -13.28 -5.05 -5.24
N TRP A 128 -12.39 -5.98 -5.58
CA TRP A 128 -12.50 -6.82 -6.79
C TRP A 128 -13.78 -7.64 -6.80
N SER A 129 -14.17 -8.22 -5.66
CA SER A 129 -15.41 -8.98 -5.52
C SER A 129 -16.62 -8.11 -5.83
N GLY A 130 -16.75 -6.96 -5.17
CA GLY A 130 -17.87 -6.04 -5.40
C GLY A 130 -17.98 -5.56 -6.86
N THR A 131 -16.84 -5.24 -7.48
CA THR A 131 -16.80 -4.83 -8.89
C THR A 131 -17.16 -5.99 -9.83
N THR A 132 -16.69 -7.21 -9.53
CA THR A 132 -16.96 -8.40 -10.36
C THR A 132 -18.41 -8.85 -10.25
N VAL A 133 -19.00 -8.82 -9.06
CA VAL A 133 -20.43 -9.09 -8.85
C VAL A 133 -21.28 -8.10 -9.65
N SER A 134 -20.93 -6.80 -9.59
CA SER A 134 -21.60 -5.75 -10.38
C SER A 134 -21.42 -5.96 -11.89
N ALA A 135 -20.27 -6.47 -12.33
CA ALA A 135 -20.00 -6.82 -13.72
C ALA A 135 -20.88 -7.98 -14.21
N LEU A 136 -21.03 -9.02 -13.37
CA LEU A 136 -21.85 -10.18 -13.69
C LEU A 136 -23.33 -9.80 -13.84
N ASP A 137 -23.82 -8.92 -12.97
CA ASP A 137 -25.18 -8.42 -13.03
C ASP A 137 -25.41 -7.53 -14.27
N SER A 138 -24.58 -6.49 -14.45
CA SER A 138 -24.76 -5.53 -15.55
C SER A 138 -24.54 -6.10 -16.96
N ILE A 139 -23.64 -7.06 -17.13
CA ILE A 139 -23.29 -7.61 -18.46
C ILE A 139 -24.10 -8.87 -18.79
N PHE A 140 -24.30 -9.74 -17.80
CA PHE A 140 -24.89 -11.06 -18.01
C PHE A 140 -26.24 -11.24 -17.32
N GLY A 141 -26.70 -10.28 -16.52
CA GLY A 141 -27.93 -10.41 -15.72
C GLY A 141 -27.82 -11.46 -14.61
N ILE A 142 -26.60 -11.79 -14.18
CA ILE A 142 -26.35 -12.84 -13.16
C ILE A 142 -26.23 -12.18 -11.79
N THR A 143 -27.32 -12.20 -11.02
CA THR A 143 -27.34 -11.78 -9.62
C THR A 143 -26.85 -12.91 -8.72
N LEU A 144 -25.73 -12.71 -8.02
CA LEU A 144 -25.25 -13.66 -7.01
C LEU A 144 -25.94 -13.41 -5.65
N PRO A 145 -26.25 -14.47 -4.88
CA PRO A 145 -26.87 -14.30 -3.56
C PRO A 145 -25.97 -13.53 -2.58
N HIS A 146 -26.56 -12.61 -1.82
CA HIS A 146 -25.86 -11.81 -0.80
C HIS A 146 -25.08 -12.68 0.22
N ALA A 147 -25.60 -13.88 0.51
CA ALA A 147 -24.97 -14.86 1.39
C ALA A 147 -23.53 -15.23 0.98
N ILE A 148 -23.20 -15.20 -0.31
CA ILE A 148 -21.87 -15.56 -0.83
C ILE A 148 -21.05 -14.37 -1.33
N THR A 149 -21.59 -13.15 -1.30
CA THR A 149 -20.91 -11.95 -1.80
C THR A 149 -20.54 -10.96 -0.69
N ALA A 150 -21.07 -11.14 0.52
CA ALA A 150 -20.86 -10.26 1.66
C ALA A 150 -20.29 -11.00 2.87
N SER A 151 -19.64 -10.26 3.76
CA SER A 151 -19.11 -10.78 5.02
C SER A 151 -20.22 -11.09 6.04
N PRO A 152 -19.97 -11.91 7.08
CA PRO A 152 -20.90 -12.15 8.18
C PRO A 152 -21.48 -10.89 8.84
N SER A 153 -20.65 -9.86 9.02
CA SER A 153 -21.07 -8.58 9.62
C SER A 153 -22.00 -7.76 8.72
N GLU A 154 -21.98 -8.01 7.42
CA GLU A 154 -22.85 -7.35 6.42
C GLU A 154 -24.11 -8.18 6.11
N GLY A 155 -24.38 -9.24 6.89
CA GLY A 155 -25.51 -10.15 6.68
C GLY A 155 -25.27 -11.26 5.64
N GLY A 156 -24.05 -11.39 5.14
CA GLY A 156 -23.62 -12.54 4.33
C GLY A 156 -23.14 -13.71 5.18
N VAL A 157 -22.62 -14.76 4.55
CA VAL A 157 -21.92 -15.87 5.21
C VAL A 157 -20.42 -15.76 4.98
N VAL A 158 -20.02 -15.47 3.75
CA VAL A 158 -18.61 -15.28 3.36
C VAL A 158 -18.57 -14.56 2.02
N ASN A 159 -17.62 -13.64 1.84
CA ASN A 159 -17.33 -13.06 0.53
C ASN A 159 -16.54 -14.06 -0.33
N LEU A 160 -17.25 -15.01 -0.94
CA LEU A 160 -16.68 -16.11 -1.69
C LEU A 160 -15.88 -15.65 -2.93
N PRO A 161 -16.33 -14.67 -3.75
CA PRO A 161 -15.53 -14.21 -4.89
C PRO A 161 -14.17 -13.64 -4.45
N ALA A 162 -14.11 -12.92 -3.32
CA ALA A 162 -12.84 -12.41 -2.77
C ALA A 162 -11.89 -13.55 -2.36
N VAL A 163 -12.41 -14.60 -1.72
CA VAL A 163 -11.64 -15.81 -1.37
C VAL A 163 -11.11 -16.52 -2.61
N LEU A 164 -11.96 -16.68 -3.63
CA LEU A 164 -11.62 -17.38 -4.87
C LEU A 164 -10.55 -16.65 -5.67
N ILE A 165 -10.63 -15.32 -5.79
CA ILE A 165 -9.60 -14.56 -6.52
C ILE A 165 -8.25 -14.62 -5.82
N ILE A 166 -8.21 -14.56 -4.49
CA ILE A 166 -6.96 -14.74 -3.73
C ILE A 166 -6.40 -16.13 -3.97
N GLY A 167 -7.23 -17.17 -3.93
CA GLY A 167 -6.83 -18.54 -4.26
C GLY A 167 -6.24 -18.67 -5.67
N ALA A 168 -6.86 -18.02 -6.66
CA ALA A 168 -6.36 -17.99 -8.03
C ALA A 168 -5.00 -17.28 -8.13
N ILE A 169 -4.84 -16.12 -7.48
CA ILE A 169 -3.57 -15.39 -7.45
C ILE A 169 -2.47 -16.22 -6.77
N VAL A 170 -2.78 -16.87 -5.65
CA VAL A 170 -1.85 -17.77 -4.95
C VAL A 170 -1.45 -18.92 -5.85
N ALA A 171 -2.39 -19.53 -6.57
CA ALA A 171 -2.10 -20.61 -7.52
C ALA A 171 -1.19 -20.14 -8.66
N VAL A 172 -1.43 -18.93 -9.21
CA VAL A 172 -0.59 -18.31 -10.24
C VAL A 172 0.84 -18.06 -9.73
N LEU A 173 0.98 -17.55 -8.50
CA LEU A 173 2.29 -17.27 -7.89
C LEU A 173 3.06 -18.56 -7.54
N VAL A 174 2.37 -19.60 -7.09
CA VAL A 174 2.98 -20.92 -6.84
C VAL A 174 3.34 -21.63 -8.15
N GLY A 175 2.54 -21.43 -9.21
CA GLY A 175 2.80 -21.93 -10.56
C GLY A 175 3.91 -21.19 -11.31
N GLU A 176 4.62 -20.26 -10.66
CA GLU A 176 5.74 -19.50 -11.21
C GLU A 176 5.46 -18.75 -12.50
N VAL A 177 4.26 -18.22 -12.65
CA VAL A 177 3.95 -17.38 -13.80
C VAL A 177 4.74 -16.08 -13.64
N SER A 178 5.92 -16.03 -14.25
CA SER A 178 6.74 -14.82 -14.28
C SER A 178 6.03 -13.76 -15.14
N LEU A 179 5.52 -12.71 -14.50
CA LEU A 179 5.06 -11.54 -15.22
C LEU A 179 6.29 -10.87 -15.84
N THR A 180 6.39 -10.95 -17.16
CA THR A 180 7.44 -10.22 -17.87
C THR A 180 7.21 -8.73 -17.65
N ALA A 181 8.29 -7.96 -17.48
CA ALA A 181 8.23 -6.50 -17.31
C ALA A 181 7.36 -5.81 -18.38
N ARG A 182 7.29 -6.36 -19.60
CA ARG A 182 6.40 -5.89 -20.68
C ARG A 182 4.92 -6.02 -20.32
N ILE A 183 4.49 -7.15 -19.76
CA ILE A 183 3.11 -7.38 -19.35
C ILE A 183 2.73 -6.42 -18.23
N THR A 184 3.59 -6.29 -17.21
CA THR A 184 3.35 -5.35 -16.10
C THR A 184 3.19 -3.91 -16.60
N LYS A 185 4.05 -3.46 -17.52
CA LYS A 185 3.93 -2.12 -18.13
C LYS A 185 2.60 -1.94 -18.87
N VAL A 186 2.16 -2.93 -19.64
CA VAL A 186 0.87 -2.88 -20.35
C VAL A 186 -0.28 -2.78 -19.36
N LEU A 187 -0.31 -3.62 -18.32
CA LEU A 187 -1.37 -3.60 -17.32
C LEU A 187 -1.44 -2.25 -16.59
N VAL A 188 -0.29 -1.68 -16.23
CA VAL A 188 -0.19 -0.32 -15.66
C VAL A 188 -0.75 0.74 -16.60
N ALA A 189 -0.36 0.70 -17.88
CA ALA A 189 -0.82 1.65 -18.88
C ALA A 189 -2.35 1.57 -19.10
N VAL A 190 -2.90 0.36 -19.12
CA VAL A 190 -4.36 0.14 -19.20
C VAL A 190 -5.04 0.75 -17.98
N THR A 191 -4.55 0.48 -16.77
CA THR A 191 -5.13 1.02 -15.53
C THR A 191 -5.15 2.55 -15.50
N ILE A 192 -4.04 3.20 -15.88
CA ILE A 192 -4.00 4.68 -15.97
C ILE A 192 -4.93 5.17 -17.08
N GLY A 193 -4.95 4.49 -18.23
CA GLY A 193 -5.82 4.83 -19.36
C GLY A 193 -7.30 4.82 -19.01
N VAL A 194 -7.74 3.88 -18.17
CA VAL A 194 -9.12 3.80 -17.67
C VAL A 194 -9.48 5.02 -16.82
N LEU A 195 -8.59 5.44 -15.92
CA LEU A 195 -8.84 6.64 -15.12
C LEU A 195 -8.87 7.91 -15.96
N VAL A 196 -8.00 8.02 -16.97
CA VAL A 196 -8.05 9.13 -17.93
C VAL A 196 -9.35 9.09 -18.72
N LEU A 197 -9.80 7.91 -19.17
CA LEU A 197 -11.07 7.72 -19.87
C LEU A 197 -12.25 8.20 -19.00
N VAL A 198 -12.28 7.82 -17.72
CA VAL A 198 -13.28 8.29 -16.75
C VAL A 198 -13.30 9.81 -16.70
N VAL A 199 -12.14 10.46 -16.56
CA VAL A 199 -12.10 11.92 -16.50
C VAL A 199 -12.58 12.58 -17.79
N VAL A 200 -12.09 12.11 -18.95
CA VAL A 200 -12.39 12.72 -20.26
C VAL A 200 -13.85 12.54 -20.65
N VAL A 201 -14.43 11.36 -20.41
CA VAL A 201 -15.83 11.07 -20.77
C VAL A 201 -16.80 11.64 -19.74
N GLY A 202 -16.44 11.61 -18.46
CA GLY A 202 -17.33 12.09 -17.41
C GLY A 202 -17.37 13.61 -17.29
N ALA A 203 -16.27 14.32 -17.60
CA ALA A 203 -16.21 15.78 -17.44
C ALA A 203 -17.32 16.57 -18.17
N PRO A 204 -17.72 16.23 -19.41
CA PRO A 204 -18.84 16.87 -20.09
C PRO A 204 -20.22 16.62 -19.45
N HIS A 205 -20.35 15.60 -18.60
CA HIS A 205 -21.60 15.17 -17.99
C HIS A 205 -21.72 15.58 -16.51
N ILE A 206 -20.82 16.44 -16.03
CA ILE A 206 -20.89 16.97 -14.68
C ILE A 206 -22.12 17.87 -14.56
N ASP A 207 -23.00 17.54 -13.61
CA ASP A 207 -24.06 18.42 -13.15
C ASP A 207 -23.61 19.12 -11.85
N PRO A 208 -23.36 20.44 -11.87
CA PRO A 208 -22.99 21.19 -10.67
C PRO A 208 -24.00 21.08 -9.52
N GLY A 209 -25.26 20.71 -9.80
CA GLY A 209 -26.27 20.43 -8.76
C GLY A 209 -25.86 19.29 -7.82
N ASN A 210 -25.12 18.30 -8.32
CA ASN A 210 -24.61 17.19 -7.50
C ASN A 210 -23.54 17.63 -6.48
N TRP A 211 -22.95 18.82 -6.67
CA TRP A 211 -22.01 19.41 -5.72
C TRP A 211 -22.68 20.25 -4.64
N THR A 212 -24.01 20.29 -4.59
CA THR A 212 -24.75 21.00 -3.54
C THR A 212 -25.56 20.00 -2.70
N PRO A 213 -25.30 19.89 -1.37
CA PRO A 213 -24.25 20.56 -0.60
C PRO A 213 -22.83 20.00 -0.87
N TYR A 214 -21.81 20.87 -0.91
CA TYR A 214 -20.43 20.45 -1.26
C TYR A 214 -19.75 19.64 -0.15
N ALA A 215 -19.90 20.09 1.10
CA ALA A 215 -19.32 19.43 2.28
C ALA A 215 -20.43 19.10 3.30
N PRO A 216 -21.32 18.13 3.00
CA PRO A 216 -22.47 17.80 3.86
C PRO A 216 -22.06 17.39 5.28
N PHE A 217 -20.88 16.77 5.41
CA PHE A 217 -20.33 16.29 6.67
C PHE A 217 -19.32 17.27 7.31
N GLY A 218 -19.20 18.49 6.77
CA GLY A 218 -18.27 19.52 7.24
C GLY A 218 -16.79 19.13 7.14
N TRP A 219 -15.93 19.92 7.79
CA TRP A 219 -14.47 19.69 7.78
C TRP A 219 -14.06 18.41 8.50
N SER A 220 -14.80 17.98 9.52
CA SER A 220 -14.58 16.67 10.17
C SER A 220 -14.75 15.52 9.18
N GLY A 221 -15.76 15.59 8.32
CA GLY A 221 -15.98 14.62 7.25
C GLY A 221 -14.88 14.61 6.20
N VAL A 222 -14.35 15.80 5.83
CA VAL A 222 -13.22 15.90 4.91
C VAL A 222 -11.95 15.23 5.47
N ILE A 223 -11.65 15.43 6.76
CA ILE A 223 -10.48 14.81 7.40
C ILE A 223 -10.68 13.30 7.52
N GLY A 224 -11.85 12.83 7.95
CA GLY A 224 -12.17 11.40 8.01
C GLY A 224 -12.14 10.72 6.64
N GLY A 225 -12.68 11.39 5.62
CA GLY A 225 -12.57 10.96 4.22
C GLY A 225 -11.12 10.93 3.73
N ALA A 226 -10.26 11.83 4.21
CA ALA A 226 -8.84 11.82 3.86
C ALA A 226 -8.11 10.63 4.49
N ALA A 227 -8.46 10.26 5.72
CA ALA A 227 -7.92 9.07 6.38
C ALA A 227 -8.35 7.78 5.67
N VAL A 228 -9.56 7.71 5.14
CA VAL A 228 -10.02 6.57 4.32
C VAL A 228 -9.35 6.58 2.94
N ALA A 229 -9.33 7.74 2.25
CA ALA A 229 -8.71 7.92 0.95
C ALA A 229 -7.18 7.71 0.96
N PHE A 230 -6.54 7.82 2.12
CA PHE A 230 -5.12 7.49 2.31
C PHE A 230 -4.78 6.08 1.82
N PHE A 231 -5.71 5.13 1.95
CA PHE A 231 -5.57 3.77 1.42
C PHE A 231 -5.23 3.76 -0.08
N ALA A 232 -5.83 4.68 -0.84
CA ALA A 232 -5.59 4.80 -2.27
C ALA A 232 -4.17 5.26 -2.62
N PHE A 233 -3.40 5.80 -1.67
CA PHE A 233 -2.01 6.24 -1.87
C PHE A 233 -0.98 5.18 -1.46
N LEU A 234 -1.40 4.08 -0.84
CA LEU A 234 -0.49 3.04 -0.40
C LEU A 234 0.20 2.37 -1.59
N GLY A 235 1.50 2.17 -1.47
CA GLY A 235 2.33 1.53 -2.50
C GLY A 235 3.32 2.45 -3.23
N PHE A 236 3.39 3.76 -2.94
CA PHE A 236 4.46 4.61 -3.53
C PHE A 236 5.86 4.15 -3.12
N ASP A 237 5.96 3.54 -1.94
CA ASP A 237 7.18 3.00 -1.38
C ASP A 237 7.63 1.70 -2.06
N VAL A 238 6.74 1.02 -2.79
CA VAL A 238 7.07 -0.15 -3.62
C VAL A 238 8.08 0.23 -4.71
N VAL A 239 8.08 1.48 -5.19
CA VAL A 239 9.09 1.98 -6.14
C VAL A 239 10.51 1.78 -5.60
N ALA A 240 10.70 1.89 -4.28
CA ALA A 240 12.00 1.69 -3.65
C ALA A 240 12.50 0.24 -3.71
N THR A 241 11.60 -0.74 -3.88
CA THR A 241 11.97 -2.16 -4.06
C THR A 241 12.60 -2.43 -5.43
N SER A 242 12.39 -1.54 -6.39
CA SER A 242 13.00 -1.60 -7.73
C SER A 242 14.33 -0.84 -7.83
N ALA A 243 14.93 -0.44 -6.69
CA ALA A 243 16.20 0.26 -6.66
C ALA A 243 17.34 -0.49 -7.38
N GLU A 244 17.33 -1.82 -7.34
CA GLU A 244 18.35 -2.67 -7.99
C GLU A 244 18.24 -2.70 -9.52
N GLU A 245 17.06 -2.37 -10.08
CA GLU A 245 16.76 -2.35 -11.51
C GLU A 245 16.82 -0.92 -12.11
N ALA A 246 16.95 0.10 -11.27
CA ALA A 246 17.02 1.50 -11.66
C ALA A 246 18.39 1.83 -12.28
N ARG A 247 18.40 2.68 -13.33
CA ARG A 247 19.62 3.11 -14.01
C ARG A 247 20.51 3.96 -13.10
N ASP A 248 19.95 4.99 -12.48
CA ASP A 248 20.62 5.79 -11.44
C ASP A 248 19.77 5.80 -10.16
N PRO A 249 19.89 4.79 -9.28
CA PRO A 249 19.02 4.64 -8.11
C PRO A 249 19.05 5.85 -7.17
N LYS A 250 20.21 6.52 -7.04
CA LYS A 250 20.40 7.69 -6.17
C LYS A 250 19.52 8.88 -6.57
N ARG A 251 19.19 8.97 -7.86
CA ARG A 251 18.47 10.09 -8.47
C ARG A 251 17.10 9.72 -8.99
N ASP A 252 16.91 8.48 -9.42
CA ASP A 252 15.70 8.04 -10.10
C ASP A 252 14.63 7.58 -9.12
N ILE A 253 15.03 6.92 -8.03
CA ILE A 253 14.10 6.45 -7.00
C ILE A 253 13.43 7.63 -6.28
N PRO A 254 14.15 8.68 -5.81
CA PRO A 254 13.51 9.88 -5.24
C PRO A 254 12.51 10.55 -6.18
N PHE A 255 12.91 10.72 -7.45
CA PHE A 255 12.05 11.34 -8.46
C PHE A 255 10.78 10.52 -8.66
N ALA A 256 10.92 9.20 -8.77
CA ALA A 256 9.80 8.32 -9.03
C ALA A 256 8.85 8.21 -7.83
N ILE A 257 9.34 8.17 -6.60
CA ILE A 257 8.51 8.16 -5.39
C ILE A 257 7.65 9.42 -5.32
N ILE A 258 8.28 10.60 -5.43
CA ILE A 258 7.56 11.89 -5.34
C ILE A 258 6.62 12.07 -6.54
N GLY A 259 7.11 11.79 -7.75
CA GLY A 259 6.33 11.90 -8.99
C GLY A 259 5.12 10.99 -8.98
N THR A 260 5.24 9.79 -8.41
CA THR A 260 4.14 8.84 -8.28
C THR A 260 3.02 9.42 -7.43
N VAL A 261 3.35 9.94 -6.24
CA VAL A 261 2.34 10.52 -5.35
C VAL A 261 1.68 11.73 -6.00
N LEU A 262 2.46 12.64 -6.60
CA LEU A 262 1.91 13.84 -7.24
C LEU A 262 0.95 13.51 -8.39
N VAL A 263 1.34 12.59 -9.28
CA VAL A 263 0.48 12.16 -10.40
C VAL A 263 -0.78 11.48 -9.87
N ALA A 264 -0.66 10.60 -8.87
CA ALA A 264 -1.80 9.95 -8.25
C ALA A 264 -2.74 10.96 -7.58
N THR A 265 -2.23 11.96 -6.85
CA THR A 265 -3.05 12.99 -6.20
C THR A 265 -3.88 13.76 -7.21
N VAL A 266 -3.27 14.22 -8.31
CA VAL A 266 -4.01 14.94 -9.37
C VAL A 266 -5.06 14.03 -10.01
N LEU A 267 -4.68 12.81 -10.37
CA LEU A 267 -5.58 11.87 -11.03
C LEU A 267 -6.78 11.51 -10.14
N TYR A 268 -6.54 11.25 -8.85
CA TYR A 268 -7.59 10.92 -7.89
C TYR A 268 -8.51 12.09 -7.59
N ALA A 269 -7.98 13.30 -7.47
CA ALA A 269 -8.80 14.50 -7.32
C ALA A 269 -9.70 14.71 -8.54
N LEU A 270 -9.18 14.54 -9.77
CA LEU A 270 -9.96 14.67 -11.00
C LEU A 270 -11.05 13.61 -11.12
N VAL A 271 -10.71 12.33 -10.89
CA VAL A 271 -11.68 11.22 -10.92
C VAL A 271 -12.76 11.44 -9.86
N SER A 272 -12.39 11.88 -8.65
CA SER A 272 -13.33 12.17 -7.57
C SER A 272 -14.29 13.31 -7.90
N ALA A 273 -13.78 14.39 -8.50
CA ALA A 273 -14.58 15.53 -8.92
C ALA A 273 -15.58 15.14 -10.02
N VAL A 274 -15.13 14.36 -11.00
CA VAL A 274 -15.99 13.84 -12.07
C VAL A 274 -17.02 12.88 -11.51
N LEU A 275 -16.63 11.95 -10.65
CA LEU A 275 -17.52 10.95 -10.07
C LEU A 275 -18.67 11.57 -9.29
N THR A 276 -18.36 12.50 -8.39
CA THR A 276 -19.36 13.22 -7.58
C THR A 276 -20.11 14.31 -8.35
N GLY A 277 -19.61 14.71 -9.52
CA GLY A 277 -20.30 15.63 -10.42
C GLY A 277 -21.29 14.93 -11.35
N VAL A 278 -20.99 13.69 -11.75
CA VAL A 278 -21.84 12.89 -12.65
C VAL A 278 -23.00 12.23 -11.90
N ALA A 279 -22.80 11.81 -10.65
CA ALA A 279 -23.82 11.15 -9.86
C ALA A 279 -23.91 11.71 -8.43
N PRO A 280 -25.11 11.75 -7.82
CA PRO A 280 -25.29 12.12 -6.42
C PRO A 280 -24.44 11.23 -5.50
N PHE A 281 -23.76 11.83 -4.53
CA PHE A 281 -22.79 11.12 -3.70
C PHE A 281 -23.42 9.97 -2.89
N GLU A 282 -24.71 10.03 -2.55
CA GLU A 282 -25.39 8.94 -1.83
C GLU A 282 -25.52 7.66 -2.67
N SER A 283 -25.60 7.78 -4.00
CA SER A 283 -25.73 6.63 -4.91
C SER A 283 -24.41 5.87 -5.11
N LEU A 284 -23.29 6.44 -4.65
CA LEU A 284 -21.95 5.90 -4.85
C LEU A 284 -21.53 4.87 -3.78
N ASN A 285 -22.38 4.60 -2.77
CA ASN A 285 -22.10 3.59 -1.76
C ASN A 285 -22.36 2.16 -2.27
N ASN A 286 -21.50 1.68 -3.16
CA ASN A 286 -21.60 0.35 -3.74
C ASN A 286 -20.21 -0.19 -4.14
N GLY A 287 -20.17 -1.44 -4.60
CA GLY A 287 -18.92 -2.12 -4.97
C GLY A 287 -18.28 -1.68 -6.31
N ALA A 288 -18.94 -0.81 -7.07
CA ALA A 288 -18.50 -0.35 -8.39
C ALA A 288 -18.93 1.10 -8.68
N PRO A 289 -18.55 2.10 -7.86
CA PRO A 289 -19.13 3.45 -7.92
C PRO A 289 -18.92 4.15 -9.26
N ILE A 290 -17.74 3.97 -9.87
CA ILE A 290 -17.46 4.54 -11.20
C ILE A 290 -18.39 3.93 -12.25
N ALA A 291 -18.66 2.63 -12.18
CA ALA A 291 -19.60 1.99 -13.09
C ALA A 291 -21.03 2.50 -12.89
N THR A 292 -21.47 2.62 -11.64
CA THR A 292 -22.80 3.12 -11.29
C THR A 292 -23.00 4.54 -11.82
N ALA A 293 -22.01 5.43 -11.64
CA ALA A 293 -22.09 6.81 -12.12
C ALA A 293 -22.20 6.89 -13.65
N PHE A 294 -21.42 6.07 -14.37
CA PHE A 294 -21.42 6.09 -15.84
C PHE A 294 -22.56 5.27 -16.47
N GLY A 295 -23.10 4.29 -15.74
CA GLY A 295 -24.28 3.52 -16.16
C GLY A 295 -25.56 4.35 -16.11
N ALA A 296 -25.60 5.39 -15.28
CA ALA A 296 -26.68 6.38 -15.27
C ALA A 296 -26.63 7.36 -16.46
N LEU A 297 -25.51 7.41 -17.19
CA LEU A 297 -25.42 8.17 -18.43
C LEU A 297 -26.03 7.35 -19.58
N ASP A 298 -26.68 8.02 -20.54
CA ASP A 298 -27.20 7.41 -21.78
C ASP A 298 -26.11 6.83 -22.72
N ILE A 299 -24.89 6.61 -22.19
CA ILE A 299 -23.72 6.08 -22.89
C ILE A 299 -23.39 4.68 -22.37
N GLY A 300 -24.36 3.77 -22.49
CA GLY A 300 -24.31 2.45 -21.84
C GLY A 300 -23.08 1.59 -22.14
N TRP A 301 -22.43 1.73 -23.31
CA TRP A 301 -21.24 0.96 -23.66
C TRP A 301 -20.01 1.33 -22.81
N ILE A 302 -19.92 2.59 -22.35
CA ILE A 302 -18.78 3.08 -21.58
C ILE A 302 -18.79 2.51 -20.17
N GLY A 303 -19.97 2.42 -19.55
CA GLY A 303 -20.14 1.77 -18.25
C GLY A 303 -19.57 0.34 -18.26
N THR A 304 -19.93 -0.45 -19.29
CA THR A 304 -19.41 -1.82 -19.46
C THR A 304 -17.88 -1.86 -19.60
N VAL A 305 -17.30 -0.98 -20.43
CA VAL A 305 -15.85 -0.91 -20.62
C VAL A 305 -15.14 -0.56 -19.31
N ILE A 306 -15.66 0.41 -18.56
CA ILE A 306 -15.09 0.83 -17.27
C ILE A 306 -15.15 -0.31 -16.25
N VAL A 307 -16.29 -1.01 -16.15
CA VAL A 307 -16.45 -2.14 -15.23
C VAL A 307 -15.43 -3.23 -15.52
N VAL A 308 -15.36 -3.69 -16.77
CA VAL A 308 -14.42 -4.75 -17.18
C VAL A 308 -12.98 -4.33 -16.92
N ALA A 309 -12.64 -3.08 -17.26
CA ALA A 309 -11.29 -2.59 -17.06
C ALA A 309 -10.94 -2.39 -15.58
N SER A 310 -11.93 -2.07 -14.73
CA SER A 310 -11.78 -2.02 -13.27
C SER A 310 -11.49 -3.41 -12.69
N VAL A 311 -12.21 -4.46 -13.15
CA VAL A 311 -11.94 -5.86 -12.75
C VAL A 311 -10.49 -6.23 -13.10
N VAL A 312 -10.05 -5.95 -14.33
CA VAL A 312 -8.67 -6.23 -14.78
C VAL A 312 -7.64 -5.46 -13.95
N ALA A 313 -7.88 -4.17 -13.69
CA ALA A 313 -6.98 -3.33 -12.90
C ALA A 313 -6.85 -3.85 -11.45
N LEU A 314 -7.96 -4.23 -10.83
CA LEU A 314 -8.00 -4.78 -9.48
C LEU A 314 -7.34 -6.16 -9.38
N THR A 315 -7.54 -7.06 -10.36
CA THR A 315 -6.84 -8.34 -10.42
C THR A 315 -5.33 -8.14 -10.47
N LYS A 316 -4.88 -7.19 -11.30
CA LYS A 316 -3.46 -6.85 -11.41
C LYS A 316 -2.93 -6.22 -10.11
N GLY A 317 -3.69 -5.33 -9.47
CA GLY A 317 -3.33 -4.75 -8.17
C GLY A 317 -3.13 -5.83 -7.10
N LEU A 318 -4.06 -6.79 -7.04
CA LEU A 318 -3.99 -7.92 -6.11
C LEU A 318 -2.77 -8.81 -6.35
N LEU A 319 -2.46 -9.08 -7.63
CA LEU A 319 -1.27 -9.86 -7.99
C LEU A 319 0.03 -9.20 -7.53
N LEU A 320 0.17 -7.89 -7.75
CA LEU A 320 1.36 -7.15 -7.33
C LEU A 320 1.51 -7.08 -5.81
N ILE A 321 0.42 -6.86 -5.07
CA ILE A 321 0.49 -6.70 -3.62
C ILE A 321 0.82 -8.02 -2.92
N VAL A 322 0.22 -9.14 -3.35
CA VAL A 322 0.54 -10.47 -2.83
C VAL A 322 1.97 -10.86 -3.20
N TYR A 323 2.44 -10.50 -4.40
CA TYR A 323 3.85 -10.70 -4.78
C TYR A 323 4.82 -9.92 -3.87
N ALA A 324 4.55 -8.64 -3.61
CA ALA A 324 5.36 -7.80 -2.73
C ALA A 324 5.37 -8.34 -1.28
N GLN A 325 4.22 -8.81 -0.79
CA GLN A 325 4.05 -9.43 0.52
C GLN A 325 4.95 -10.65 0.72
N VAL A 326 5.00 -11.55 -0.27
CA VAL A 326 5.84 -12.75 -0.23
C VAL A 326 7.31 -12.37 -0.20
N ARG A 327 7.73 -11.38 -1.00
CA ARG A 327 9.12 -10.90 -1.05
C ARG A 327 9.58 -10.28 0.26
N LEU A 328 8.76 -9.42 0.87
CA LEU A 328 9.06 -8.81 2.17
C LEU A 328 9.18 -9.89 3.26
N SER A 329 8.18 -10.78 3.35
CA SER A 329 8.16 -11.84 4.36
C SER A 329 9.32 -12.82 4.18
N PHE A 330 9.73 -13.10 2.94
CA PHE A 330 10.90 -13.91 2.63
C PHE A 330 12.20 -13.26 3.13
N ALA A 331 12.36 -11.94 2.95
CA ALA A 331 13.51 -11.21 3.47
C ALA A 331 13.56 -11.25 5.02
N MET A 332 12.42 -11.12 5.69
CA MET A 332 12.33 -11.24 7.16
C MET A 332 12.67 -12.65 7.66
N CYS A 333 12.21 -13.69 6.96
CA CYS A 333 12.60 -15.08 7.24
C CYS A 333 14.10 -15.31 7.04
N ARG A 334 14.69 -14.75 5.98
CA ARG A 334 16.14 -14.82 5.70
C ARG A 334 16.94 -14.14 6.81
N ASP A 335 16.47 -13.00 7.31
CA ASP A 335 17.10 -12.27 8.42
C ASP A 335 16.92 -12.97 9.79
N GLY A 336 16.15 -14.08 9.85
CA GLY A 336 15.90 -14.86 11.07
C GLY A 336 14.85 -14.26 12.01
N LEU A 337 14.14 -13.21 11.57
CA LEU A 337 13.09 -12.55 12.35
C LEU A 337 11.76 -13.31 12.31
N LEU A 338 11.57 -14.15 11.29
CA LEU A 338 10.48 -15.12 11.17
C LEU A 338 11.07 -16.53 10.97
N PRO A 339 10.30 -17.61 11.23
CA PRO A 339 10.80 -18.98 11.07
C PRO A 339 11.41 -19.23 9.69
N ARG A 340 12.71 -19.60 9.65
CA ARG A 340 13.45 -19.89 8.40
C ARG A 340 12.80 -21.01 7.56
N SER A 341 12.04 -21.90 8.19
CA SER A 341 11.31 -22.99 7.52
C SER A 341 10.23 -22.50 6.54
N LEU A 342 9.69 -21.29 6.72
CA LEU A 342 8.73 -20.69 5.80
C LEU A 342 9.40 -20.22 4.51
N ALA A 343 10.65 -19.76 4.61
CA ALA A 343 11.47 -19.36 3.46
C ALA A 343 12.16 -20.54 2.76
N ALA A 344 11.86 -21.79 3.13
CA ALA A 344 12.40 -22.94 2.44
C ALA A 344 11.92 -22.95 0.97
N THR A 345 12.84 -22.73 0.04
CA THR A 345 12.58 -22.78 -1.39
C THR A 345 12.78 -24.20 -1.91
N GLY A 346 11.82 -24.70 -2.67
CA GLY A 346 11.94 -25.99 -3.38
C GLY A 346 12.81 -25.85 -4.63
N LYS A 347 12.62 -26.78 -5.59
CA LYS A 347 13.33 -26.78 -6.89
C LYS A 347 13.10 -25.51 -7.72
N SER A 348 11.99 -24.81 -7.49
CA SER A 348 11.62 -23.61 -8.23
C SER A 348 12.19 -22.29 -7.68
N ALA A 349 12.96 -22.30 -6.59
CA ALA A 349 13.37 -21.06 -5.91
C ALA A 349 12.21 -20.17 -5.38
N THR A 350 10.95 -20.62 -5.46
CA THR A 350 9.79 -19.95 -4.82
C THR A 350 9.47 -20.49 -3.43
N PRO A 351 9.16 -19.63 -2.45
CA PRO A 351 8.80 -20.04 -1.08
C PRO A 351 7.32 -20.44 -0.98
N VAL A 352 6.95 -21.61 -1.52
CA VAL A 352 5.55 -22.08 -1.63
C VAL A 352 4.80 -22.07 -0.30
N LYS A 353 5.43 -22.55 0.79
CA LYS A 353 4.80 -22.60 2.12
C LYS A 353 4.43 -21.20 2.62
N LEU A 354 5.33 -20.23 2.44
CA LEU A 354 5.10 -18.84 2.82
C LEU A 354 3.94 -18.25 2.01
N THR A 355 3.93 -18.45 0.69
CA THR A 355 2.85 -17.97 -0.18
C THR A 355 1.49 -18.54 0.22
N LEU A 356 1.42 -19.84 0.55
CA LEU A 356 0.18 -20.48 0.98
C LEU A 356 -0.31 -19.94 2.32
N VAL A 357 0.56 -19.80 3.32
CA VAL A 357 0.18 -19.27 4.64
C VAL A 357 -0.34 -17.84 4.52
N LEU A 358 0.40 -16.98 3.83
CA LEU A 358 0.00 -15.58 3.62
C LEU A 358 -1.29 -15.48 2.80
N GLY A 359 -1.45 -16.32 1.79
CA GLY A 359 -2.65 -16.41 0.97
C GLY A 359 -3.88 -16.84 1.75
N VAL A 360 -3.76 -17.85 2.62
CA VAL A 360 -4.86 -18.30 3.49
C VAL A 360 -5.26 -17.21 4.48
N CYS A 361 -4.29 -16.53 5.11
CA CYS A 361 -4.58 -15.40 5.99
C CYS A 361 -5.30 -14.26 5.24
N CYS A 362 -4.81 -13.90 4.05
CA CYS A 362 -5.42 -12.89 3.19
C CYS A 362 -6.86 -13.27 2.79
N ALA A 363 -7.07 -14.52 2.38
CA ALA A 363 -8.38 -15.04 1.98
C ALA A 363 -9.37 -15.07 3.16
N ALA A 364 -8.92 -15.46 4.36
CA ALA A 364 -9.76 -15.45 5.55
C ALA A 364 -10.22 -14.02 5.90
N ILE A 365 -9.30 -13.04 5.85
CA ILE A 365 -9.63 -11.63 6.10
C ILE A 365 -10.60 -11.11 5.04
N ALA A 366 -10.33 -11.36 3.75
CA ALA A 366 -11.17 -10.90 2.65
C ALA A 366 -12.56 -11.53 2.64
N GLY A 367 -12.68 -12.78 3.11
CA GLY A 367 -13.94 -13.51 3.15
C GLY A 367 -14.82 -13.15 4.36
N LEU A 368 -14.21 -12.81 5.50
CA LEU A 368 -14.91 -12.71 6.79
C LEU A 368 -15.04 -11.29 7.33
N LEU A 369 -14.26 -10.33 6.83
CA LEU A 369 -14.30 -8.95 7.30
C LEU A 369 -14.84 -8.00 6.23
N PRO A 370 -15.57 -6.96 6.64
CA PRO A 370 -16.08 -5.95 5.73
C PRO A 370 -14.97 -4.98 5.32
N ILE A 371 -15.16 -4.31 4.17
CA ILE A 371 -14.10 -3.53 3.52
C ILE A 371 -13.65 -2.32 4.36
N ASP A 372 -14.57 -1.68 5.08
CA ASP A 372 -14.33 -0.54 5.97
C ASP A 372 -13.34 -0.89 7.08
N ILE A 373 -13.59 -1.98 7.80
CA ILE A 373 -12.71 -2.48 8.87
C ILE A 373 -11.32 -2.80 8.32
N VAL A 374 -11.28 -3.47 7.17
CA VAL A 374 -10.02 -3.87 6.52
C VAL A 374 -9.22 -2.64 6.11
N VAL A 375 -9.85 -1.64 5.49
CA VAL A 375 -9.19 -0.40 5.07
C VAL A 375 -8.66 0.41 6.26
N GLU A 376 -9.44 0.56 7.33
CA GLU A 376 -8.98 1.27 8.53
C GLU A 376 -7.76 0.61 9.16
N LEU A 377 -7.73 -0.73 9.22
CA LEU A 377 -6.61 -1.50 9.75
C LEU A 377 -5.33 -1.35 8.90
N VAL A 378 -5.46 -1.32 7.57
CA VAL A 378 -4.30 -1.03 6.71
C VAL A 378 -3.79 0.38 6.98
N ASN A 379 -4.69 1.36 7.06
CA ASN A 379 -4.31 2.77 7.18
C ASN A 379 -3.56 3.05 8.50
N ILE A 380 -4.02 2.53 9.65
CA ILE A 380 -3.29 2.72 10.91
C ILE A 380 -1.89 2.07 10.87
N GLY A 381 -1.77 0.92 10.20
CA GLY A 381 -0.49 0.26 9.96
C GLY A 381 0.45 1.12 9.12
N ALA A 382 0.01 1.53 7.93
CA ALA A 382 0.84 2.35 7.04
C ALA A 382 1.22 3.72 7.65
N LEU A 383 0.26 4.41 8.28
CA LEU A 383 0.50 5.71 8.92
C LEU A 383 1.57 5.63 10.02
N SER A 384 1.55 4.55 10.82
CA SER A 384 2.56 4.34 11.86
C SER A 384 3.93 3.97 11.28
N ALA A 385 4.00 3.17 10.21
CA ALA A 385 5.26 2.89 9.51
C ALA A 385 5.88 4.18 8.92
N PHE A 386 5.06 5.03 8.30
CA PHE A 386 5.50 6.31 7.74
C PHE A 386 5.91 7.31 8.82
N ALA A 387 5.25 7.31 9.97
CA ALA A 387 5.69 8.09 11.11
C ALA A 387 7.11 7.70 11.56
N VAL A 388 7.41 6.40 11.64
CA VAL A 388 8.75 5.91 11.99
C VAL A 388 9.79 6.35 10.96
N VAL A 389 9.48 6.32 9.66
CA VAL A 389 10.36 6.84 8.60
C VAL A 389 10.66 8.33 8.79
N CYS A 390 9.65 9.15 9.09
CA CYS A 390 9.83 10.59 9.33
C CYS A 390 10.70 10.85 10.56
N VAL A 391 10.50 10.09 11.64
CA VAL A 391 11.38 10.12 12.82
C VAL A 391 12.80 9.68 12.45
N GLY A 392 12.95 8.65 11.62
CA GLY A 392 14.24 8.16 11.11
C GLY A 392 15.07 9.26 10.45
N VAL A 393 14.45 10.09 9.59
CA VAL A 393 15.12 11.24 8.97
C VAL A 393 15.57 12.27 10.01
N LEU A 394 14.69 12.64 10.95
CA LEU A 394 15.01 13.60 12.02
C LEU A 394 16.18 13.12 12.89
N VAL A 395 16.18 11.84 13.25
CA VAL A 395 17.22 11.21 14.06
C VAL A 395 18.54 11.13 13.29
N LEU A 396 18.49 10.70 12.02
CA LEU A 396 19.70 10.54 11.20
C LEU A 396 20.38 11.89 10.91
N ARG A 397 19.60 12.97 10.78
CA ARG A 397 20.12 14.34 10.61
C ARG A 397 20.89 14.84 11.83
N LYS A 398 20.58 14.34 13.04
CA LYS A 398 21.32 14.66 14.27
C LYS A 398 22.52 13.75 14.50
N ILE A 399 22.37 12.44 14.27
CA ILE A 399 23.40 11.45 14.62
C ILE A 399 24.49 11.37 13.54
N GLU A 400 24.13 11.46 12.26
CA GLU A 400 25.07 11.36 11.12
C GLU A 400 24.92 12.55 10.16
N PRO A 401 25.20 13.79 10.60
CA PRO A 401 25.02 14.98 9.75
C PRO A 401 25.90 14.96 8.49
N GLY A 402 27.11 14.41 8.58
CA GLY A 402 28.08 14.37 7.48
C GLY A 402 27.85 13.30 6.39
N ARG A 403 26.87 12.39 6.56
CA ARG A 403 26.63 11.31 5.60
C ARG A 403 26.16 11.85 4.25
N GLU A 404 26.68 11.29 3.15
CA GLU A 404 26.28 11.66 1.79
C GLU A 404 24.77 11.43 1.58
N ARG A 405 24.10 12.43 1.02
CA ARG A 405 22.65 12.43 0.77
C ARG A 405 22.39 12.91 -0.65
N PRO A 406 22.26 11.99 -1.62
CA PRO A 406 22.02 12.35 -3.02
C PRO A 406 20.70 13.10 -3.22
N PHE A 407 19.68 12.74 -2.43
CA PHE A 407 18.46 13.51 -2.23
C PHE A 407 18.38 13.98 -0.78
N ARG A 408 17.97 15.23 -0.56
CA ARG A 408 17.78 15.82 0.77
C ARG A 408 16.35 16.32 0.89
N THR A 409 15.66 15.85 1.93
CA THR A 409 14.35 16.38 2.33
C THR A 409 14.48 17.89 2.53
N PRO A 410 13.63 18.71 1.88
CA PRO A 410 13.65 20.16 2.05
C PRO A 410 13.19 20.55 3.46
N LEU A 411 13.59 21.73 3.93
CA LEU A 411 13.10 22.36 5.16
C LEU A 411 13.08 21.44 6.40
N VAL A 412 14.09 20.58 6.61
CA VAL A 412 14.22 19.82 7.86
C VAL A 412 14.53 20.79 9.01
N PRO A 413 13.83 20.74 10.16
CA PRO A 413 12.91 19.68 10.62
C PRO A 413 11.42 19.88 10.31
N LEU A 414 11.03 20.98 9.65
CA LEU A 414 9.62 21.32 9.40
C LEU A 414 8.88 20.25 8.59
N VAL A 415 9.41 19.80 7.44
CA VAL A 415 8.72 18.81 6.59
C VAL A 415 8.46 17.48 7.33
N PRO A 416 9.44 16.83 7.98
CA PRO A 416 9.17 15.62 8.75
C PRO A 416 8.17 15.83 9.90
N ILE A 417 8.18 17.00 10.55
CA ILE A 417 7.23 17.31 11.64
C ILE A 417 5.82 17.46 11.07
N LEU A 418 5.64 18.17 9.96
CA LEU A 418 4.33 18.30 9.30
C LEU A 418 3.82 16.94 8.80
N ALA A 419 4.70 16.08 8.28
CA ALA A 419 4.35 14.71 7.91
C ALA A 419 3.83 13.93 9.13
N LEU A 420 4.53 13.99 10.27
CA LEU A 420 4.12 13.34 11.51
C LEU A 420 2.76 13.84 12.02
N LEU A 421 2.55 15.16 12.00
CA LEU A 421 1.28 15.77 12.39
C LEU A 421 0.15 15.37 11.44
N GLY A 422 0.40 15.31 10.13
CA GLY A 422 -0.56 14.82 9.15
C GLY A 422 -0.93 13.35 9.35
N CYS A 423 0.06 12.49 9.58
CA CYS A 423 -0.18 11.09 9.88
C CYS A 423 -0.98 10.92 11.17
N ALA A 424 -0.62 11.66 12.23
CA ALA A 424 -1.33 11.62 13.50
C ALA A 424 -2.77 12.12 13.36
N LEU A 425 -2.99 13.22 12.63
CA LEU A 425 -4.31 13.78 12.38
C LEU A 425 -5.23 12.74 11.71
N MET A 426 -4.76 12.06 10.66
CA MET A 426 -5.53 11.02 9.98
C MET A 426 -5.77 9.81 10.89
N ALA A 427 -4.74 9.36 11.62
CA ALA A 427 -4.86 8.22 12.53
C ALA A 427 -5.88 8.47 13.65
N LEU A 428 -5.97 9.70 14.17
CA LEU A 428 -6.93 10.09 15.20
C LEU A 428 -8.39 10.12 14.71
N THR A 429 -8.62 10.13 13.39
CA THR A 429 -9.98 10.05 12.82
C THR A 429 -10.45 8.63 12.51
N LEU A 430 -9.59 7.63 12.72
CA LEU A 430 -9.95 6.22 12.62
C LEU A 430 -10.74 5.76 13.85
N ASP A 431 -11.49 4.67 13.72
CA ASP A 431 -12.31 4.13 14.80
C ASP A 431 -11.47 3.74 16.04
N GLU A 432 -12.05 3.90 17.23
CA GLU A 432 -11.37 3.54 18.49
C GLU A 432 -11.01 2.06 18.55
N LEU A 433 -11.85 1.18 17.96
CA LEU A 433 -11.58 -0.24 17.90
C LEU A 433 -10.40 -0.56 16.98
N THR A 434 -10.16 0.24 15.94
CA THR A 434 -8.98 0.14 15.08
C THR A 434 -7.70 0.39 15.87
N TRP A 435 -7.69 1.36 16.80
CA TRP A 435 -6.57 1.58 17.73
C TRP A 435 -6.34 0.41 18.67
N VAL A 436 -7.41 -0.18 19.23
CA VAL A 436 -7.30 -1.36 20.10
C VAL A 436 -6.69 -2.55 19.34
N ARG A 437 -7.20 -2.84 18.14
CA ARG A 437 -6.69 -3.92 17.27
C ARG A 437 -5.21 -3.70 16.91
N PHE A 438 -4.85 -2.47 16.56
CA PHE A 438 -3.47 -2.11 16.25
C PHE A 438 -2.54 -2.24 17.48
N ALA A 439 -2.97 -1.79 18.65
CA ALA A 439 -2.20 -1.92 19.89
C ALA A 439 -1.97 -3.39 20.26
N ILE A 440 -2.99 -4.25 20.10
CA ILE A 440 -2.85 -5.70 20.29
C ILE A 440 -1.83 -6.27 19.31
N TRP A 441 -1.90 -5.91 18.02
CA TRP A 441 -0.94 -6.38 17.02
C TRP A 441 0.50 -5.96 17.33
N VAL A 442 0.72 -4.71 17.74
CA VAL A 442 2.03 -4.22 18.16
C VAL A 442 2.52 -4.97 19.41
N ALA A 443 1.64 -5.20 20.39
CA ALA A 443 1.98 -5.96 21.59
C ALA A 443 2.40 -7.41 21.27
N ILE A 444 1.69 -8.07 20.35
CA ILE A 444 2.07 -9.40 19.84
C ILE A 444 3.45 -9.33 19.18
N GLY A 445 3.68 -8.34 18.31
CA GLY A 445 4.98 -8.15 17.65
C GLY A 445 6.12 -7.97 18.66
N VAL A 446 5.93 -7.12 19.67
CA VAL A 446 6.89 -6.95 20.77
C VAL A 446 7.15 -8.27 21.48
N GLY A 447 6.11 -9.05 21.77
CA GLY A 447 6.22 -10.38 22.38
C GLY A 447 7.03 -11.36 21.51
N VAL A 448 6.73 -11.44 20.21
CA VAL A 448 7.46 -12.28 19.24
C VAL A 448 8.92 -11.86 19.12
N TYR A 449 9.21 -10.56 19.12
CA TYR A 449 10.58 -10.05 19.08
C TYR A 449 11.40 -10.51 20.28
N PHE A 450 10.88 -10.35 21.49
CA PHE A 450 11.59 -10.74 22.71
C PHE A 450 11.71 -12.26 22.87
N TRP A 451 10.73 -13.02 22.40
CA TRP A 451 10.73 -14.48 22.51
C TRP A 451 11.59 -15.17 21.45
N TYR A 452 11.44 -14.77 20.18
CA TYR A 452 12.06 -15.42 19.04
C TYR A 452 13.11 -14.55 18.35
N GLY A 453 12.71 -13.34 17.92
CA GLY A 453 13.50 -12.47 17.04
C GLY A 453 14.89 -12.14 17.60
N ARG A 454 14.97 -11.79 18.89
CA ARG A 454 16.24 -11.44 19.56
C ARG A 454 17.23 -12.61 19.63
N ARG A 455 16.76 -13.85 19.63
CA ARG A 455 17.60 -15.06 19.75
C ARG A 455 18.04 -15.64 18.40
N HIS A 456 17.31 -15.33 17.32
CA HIS A 456 17.50 -15.94 16.00
C HIS A 456 17.87 -14.93 14.90
N SER A 457 17.94 -13.63 15.23
CA SER A 457 18.50 -12.60 14.34
C SER A 457 19.90 -13.03 13.89
N ALA A 458 20.21 -12.85 12.60
CA ALA A 458 21.54 -13.13 12.04
C ALA A 458 22.69 -12.41 12.81
N PHE A 459 22.36 -11.37 13.58
CA PHE A 459 23.29 -10.71 14.49
C PHE A 459 23.63 -11.51 15.75
N ALA A 460 22.70 -12.29 16.31
CA ALA A 460 22.99 -13.18 17.43
C ALA A 460 23.97 -14.28 17.02
N GLU A 461 23.84 -14.81 15.79
CA GLU A 461 24.80 -15.77 15.19
C GLU A 461 26.19 -15.12 14.99
N ALA A 462 26.26 -13.90 14.45
CA ALA A 462 27.52 -13.18 14.25
C ALA A 462 28.23 -12.78 15.56
N GLU A 463 27.46 -12.55 16.63
CA GLU A 463 27.99 -12.26 17.97
C GLU A 463 28.51 -13.54 18.66
N THR A 464 27.84 -14.69 18.49
CA THR A 464 28.35 -15.97 18.98
C THR A 464 29.65 -16.42 18.32
N VAL A 465 29.81 -16.18 17.01
CA VAL A 465 31.04 -16.56 16.28
C VAL A 465 32.24 -15.72 16.73
N LYS A 466 32.05 -14.44 17.10
CA LYS A 466 33.13 -13.56 17.59
C LYS A 466 33.52 -13.76 19.06
N VAL A 467 32.74 -14.52 19.83
CA VAL A 467 33.07 -14.85 21.24
C VAL A 467 33.79 -16.20 21.32
N THR A 468 33.76 -16.99 20.25
CA THR A 468 34.45 -18.29 20.13
C THR A 468 35.80 -18.21 19.42
N ASP A 469 36.13 -17.07 18.81
CA ASP A 469 37.48 -16.70 18.32
C ASP A 469 38.15 -15.75 19.32
#